data_AF-A0A7J8YFU5-F1
#
_entry.id   AF-A0A7J8YFU5-F1
#
_cell.length_a   1.000
_cell.length_b   1.000
_cell.length_c   1.000
_cell.angle_alpha   90.00
_cell.angle_beta   90.00
_cell.angle_gamma   90.00
#
_symmetry.space_group_name_H-M   'P 1'
#
loop_
_entity.id
_entity.type
_entity.pdbx_description
1 polymer ?
#
loop_
_entity_poly.entity_id
_entity_poly.type
_entity_poly.pdbx_seq_one_letter_code
_entity_poly.pdbx_strand_id
1 'polypeptide(L)'
;EQLARAAGAVAKVIAKEGKSATLKLPIREVHLISKNCSATVGQKSLGRIRSKCWLGKRHIVIGVVMNLVDRSHRGGEGRAPI
;
A
#
# COMPACT_ATOMS: atom_id res chain seq x y z
N GLU A 1 -15.05 9.23 8.27
CA GLU A 1 -13.68 8.92 7.82
C GLU A 1 -13.70 7.97 6.62
N GLN A 2 -12.64 7.94 5.80
CA GLN A 2 -12.56 7.10 4.59
C GLN A 2 -11.52 6.00 4.75
N LEU A 3 -11.92 4.74 4.61
CA LEU A 3 -11.08 3.55 4.84
C LEU A 3 -10.75 2.82 3.53
N ALA A 4 -9.64 2.07 3.52
CA ALA A 4 -9.25 1.19 2.42
C ALA A 4 -9.17 1.84 1.01
N ARG A 5 -8.66 3.08 0.90
CA ARG A 5 -8.50 3.79 -0.40
C ARG A 5 -7.27 3.37 -1.22
N ALA A 6 -6.31 2.69 -0.61
CA ALA A 6 -5.08 2.28 -1.30
C ALA A 6 -5.37 1.22 -2.37
N ALA A 7 -4.55 1.20 -3.43
CA ALA A 7 -4.67 0.18 -4.46
C ALA A 7 -4.46 -1.21 -3.86
N GLY A 8 -5.35 -2.14 -4.18
CA GLY A 8 -5.35 -3.49 -3.61
C GLY A 8 -5.85 -3.59 -2.16
N ALA A 9 -6.22 -2.49 -1.52
CA ALA A 9 -6.84 -2.55 -0.19
C ALA A 9 -8.26 -3.11 -0.31
N VAL A 10 -8.52 -4.17 0.44
CA VAL A 10 -9.84 -4.81 0.54
C VAL A 10 -10.21 -4.88 2.01
N ALA A 11 -11.43 -4.44 2.34
CA ALA A 11 -12.01 -4.61 3.66
C ALA A 11 -13.11 -5.66 3.60
N LYS A 12 -13.14 -6.58 4.56
CA LYS A 12 -14.13 -7.66 4.62
C LYS A 12 -15.10 -7.41 5.77
N VAL A 13 -16.40 -7.48 5.49
CA VAL A 13 -17.43 -7.42 6.53
C VAL A 13 -17.44 -8.75 7.27
N ILE A 14 -17.27 -8.72 8.60
CA ILE A 14 -17.32 -9.91 9.46
C ILE A 14 -18.74 -10.12 9.98
N ALA A 15 -19.33 -9.07 10.55
CA ALA A 15 -20.63 -9.14 11.21
C ALA A 15 -21.39 -7.83 11.02
N LYS A 16 -22.72 -7.91 11.09
CA LYS A 16 -23.62 -6.75 11.09
C LYS A 16 -24.51 -6.86 12.32
N GLU A 17 -24.39 -5.93 13.24
CA GLU A 17 -25.14 -5.96 14.51
C GLU A 17 -25.80 -4.60 14.77
N GLY A 18 -27.13 -4.59 14.94
CA GLY A 18 -27.90 -3.38 15.23
C GLY A 18 -27.68 -2.27 14.20
N LYS A 19 -27.15 -1.12 14.64
CA LYS A 19 -26.88 0.07 13.80
C LYS A 19 -25.47 0.08 13.19
N SER A 20 -24.65 -0.93 13.51
CA SER A 20 -23.23 -0.97 13.19
C SER A 20 -22.84 -2.24 12.41
N ALA A 21 -21.72 -2.18 11.72
CA ALA A 21 -21.11 -3.28 11.00
C ALA A 21 -19.63 -3.38 11.35
N THR A 22 -19.17 -4.61 11.57
CA THR A 22 -17.79 -4.91 11.91
C THR A 22 -17.01 -5.22 10.64
N LEU A 23 -16.00 -4.41 10.35
CA LEU A 23 -15.14 -4.50 9.17
C LEU A 23 -13.72 -4.89 9.57
N LYS A 24 -13.17 -5.88 8.88
CA LYS A 24 -11.75 -6.24 8.94
C LYS A 24 -10.99 -5.45 7.88
N LEU A 25 -10.07 -4.62 8.34
CA LEU A 25 -9.17 -3.85 7.48
C LEU A 25 -8.01 -4.72 6.97
N PRO A 26 -7.35 -4.31 5.86
CA PRO A 26 -6.21 -5.05 5.30
C PRO A 26 -5.03 -5.16 6.27
N ILE A 27 -4.89 -4.21 7.20
CA ILE A 27 -3.89 -4.21 8.27
C ILE A 27 -4.26 -5.10 9.47
N ARG A 28 -5.18 -6.06 9.29
CA ARG A 28 -5.73 -6.96 10.33
C ARG A 28 -6.48 -6.29 11.48
N GLU A 29 -6.58 -4.97 11.51
CA GLU A 29 -7.40 -4.24 12.46
C GLU A 29 -8.91 -4.44 12.20
N VAL A 30 -9.70 -4.31 13.27
CA VAL A 30 -11.16 -4.48 13.24
C VAL A 30 -11.81 -3.16 13.64
N HIS A 31 -12.63 -2.61 12.75
CA HIS A 31 -13.32 -1.34 12.96
C HIS A 31 -14.84 -1.55 12.98
N LEU A 32 -15.52 -0.80 13.86
CA LEU A 32 -16.98 -0.70 13.87
C LEU A 32 -17.41 0.51 13.02
N ILE A 33 -18.29 0.29 12.05
CA ILE A 33 -18.76 1.34 11.13
C ILE A 33 -20.28 1.40 11.15
N SER A 34 -20.85 2.61 11.07
CA SER A 34 -22.29 2.79 10.93
C SER A 34 -22.82 2.17 9.62
N LYS A 35 -24.01 1.57 9.67
CA LYS A 35 -24.68 1.01 8.47
C LYS A 35 -25.05 2.06 7.42
N ASN A 36 -25.08 3.34 7.78
CA ASN A 36 -25.37 4.44 6.85
C ASN A 36 -24.17 4.80 5.94
N CYS A 37 -23.02 4.10 6.07
CA CYS A 37 -21.85 4.36 5.25
C CYS A 37 -21.94 3.66 3.89
N SER A 38 -21.66 4.40 2.81
CA SER A 38 -21.57 3.85 1.45
C SER A 38 -20.26 3.07 1.26
N ALA A 39 -20.34 1.91 0.59
CA ALA A 39 -19.20 1.08 0.25
C ALA A 39 -19.25 0.63 -1.22
N THR A 40 -18.08 0.54 -1.86
CA THR A 40 -17.95 0.03 -3.23
C THR A 40 -17.51 -1.44 -3.19
N VAL A 41 -18.20 -2.30 -3.93
CA VAL A 41 -17.85 -3.72 -4.06
C VAL A 41 -16.76 -3.88 -5.10
N GLY A 42 -15.64 -4.51 -4.72
CA GLY A 42 -14.51 -4.81 -5.62
C GLY A 42 -13.17 -4.29 -5.10
N GLN A 43 -12.09 -4.66 -5.79
CA GLN A 43 -10.72 -4.28 -5.45
C GLN A 43 -10.16 -3.32 -6.49
N LYS A 44 -9.54 -2.22 -6.04
CA LYS A 44 -8.88 -1.26 -6.94
C LYS A 44 -7.51 -1.79 -7.38
N SER A 45 -7.41 -2.37 -8.57
CA SER A 45 -6.13 -2.82 -9.16
C SER A 45 -5.44 -1.68 -9.92
N LEU A 46 -4.20 -1.33 -9.57
CA LEU A 46 -3.34 -0.49 -10.41
C LEU A 46 -2.64 -1.36 -11.45
N GLY A 47 -3.09 -1.27 -12.70
CA GLY A 47 -2.51 -2.00 -13.83
C GLY A 47 -1.19 -1.42 -14.33
N ARG A 48 -0.29 -2.33 -14.75
CA ARG A 48 0.92 -2.15 -15.59
C ARG A 48 1.99 -1.16 -15.12
N ILE A 49 3.23 -1.65 -15.09
CA ILE A 49 4.45 -0.93 -14.67
C ILE A 49 4.68 0.37 -15.46
N ARG A 50 4.29 0.43 -16.75
CA ARG A 50 4.41 1.65 -17.58
C ARG A 50 3.57 2.81 -17.04
N SER A 51 2.53 2.55 -16.24
CA SER A 51 1.71 3.61 -15.61
C SER A 51 2.45 4.34 -14.48
N LYS A 52 3.54 3.80 -13.92
CA LYS A 52 4.30 4.43 -12.81
C LYS A 52 5.03 5.70 -13.24
N CYS A 53 5.52 5.76 -14.48
CA CYS A 53 6.13 6.98 -15.03
C CYS A 53 5.09 8.10 -15.20
N TRP A 54 3.88 7.75 -15.62
CA TRP A 54 2.75 8.68 -15.77
C TRP A 54 2.24 9.19 -14.42
N LEU A 55 2.42 8.40 -13.36
CA LEU A 55 2.12 8.77 -11.97
C LEU A 55 3.21 9.67 -11.34
N GLY A 56 4.15 10.19 -12.13
CA GLY A 56 5.22 11.09 -11.67
C GLY A 56 6.30 10.43 -10.81
N LYS A 57 6.28 9.10 -10.66
CA LYS A 57 7.32 8.37 -9.91
C LYS A 57 8.51 8.11 -10.82
N ARG A 58 9.63 8.78 -10.53
CA ARG A 58 10.92 8.54 -11.17
C ARG A 58 11.52 7.22 -10.67
N HIS A 59 12.33 6.58 -11.51
CA HIS A 59 13.11 5.43 -11.10
C HIS A 59 14.10 5.83 -10.00
N ILE A 60 14.12 5.08 -8.91
CA ILE A 60 15.05 5.28 -7.79
C ILE A 60 16.22 4.34 -8.03
N VAL A 61 17.44 4.89 -8.13
CA VAL A 61 18.67 4.10 -8.21
C VAL A 61 18.93 3.46 -6.85
N ILE A 62 19.21 2.16 -6.85
CA ILE A 62 19.51 1.42 -5.63
C ILE A 62 20.85 1.94 -5.08
N GLY A 63 20.90 2.18 -3.78
CA GLY A 63 22.05 2.75 -3.10
C GLY A 63 23.35 1.98 -3.27
N VAL A 64 23.23 0.67 -3.43
CA VAL A 64 24.35 -0.20 -3.74
C VAL A 64 24.98 0.14 -5.09
N VAL A 65 24.35 0.83 -6.04
CA VAL A 65 24.96 1.15 -7.34
C VAL A 65 25.54 2.58 -7.37
N MET A 66 25.24 3.40 -6.36
CA MET A 66 25.67 4.81 -6.29
C MET A 66 27.12 4.93 -5.79
N ASN A 67 27.77 6.05 -6.10
CA ASN A 67 29.13 6.35 -5.64
C ASN A 67 29.17 6.58 -4.12
N LEU A 68 30.35 6.41 -3.51
CA LEU A 68 30.58 6.53 -2.05
C LEU A 68 30.12 7.88 -1.47
N VAL A 69 30.24 8.97 -2.23
CA VAL A 69 29.87 10.31 -1.78
C VAL A 69 28.35 10.49 -1.65
N ASP A 70 27.59 9.73 -2.43
CA ASP A 70 26.13 9.88 -2.52
C ASP A 70 25.38 9.05 -1.46
N ARG A 71 26.04 8.06 -0.83
CA ARG A 71 25.35 7.17 0.13
C ARG A 71 26.27 6.43 1.10
N SER A 72 25.91 6.48 2.38
CA SER A 72 26.68 5.97 3.51
C SER A 72 26.84 4.43 3.59
N HIS A 73 26.11 3.67 2.77
CA HIS A 73 26.01 2.20 2.90
C HIS A 73 26.94 1.40 1.97
N ARG A 74 28.04 1.96 1.46
CA ARG A 74 28.90 1.26 0.48
C ARG A 74 30.37 1.18 0.88
N GLY A 75 30.90 -0.05 0.92
CA GLY A 75 32.32 -0.39 0.92
C GLY A 75 32.49 -1.86 0.50
N GLY A 76 33.34 -2.13 -0.51
CA GLY A 76 33.67 -3.48 -1.01
C GLY A 76 33.52 -3.65 -2.52
N GLU A 77 34.55 -4.22 -3.17
CA GLU A 77 34.51 -4.70 -4.56
C GLU A 77 33.45 -5.80 -4.70
N GLY A 78 32.44 -5.59 -5.55
CA GLY A 78 31.33 -6.53 -5.80
C GLY A 78 29.93 -6.03 -5.42
N ARG A 79 28.93 -6.92 -5.51
CA ARG A 79 27.60 -6.68 -4.91
C ARG A 79 27.71 -6.92 -3.42
N ALA A 80 27.64 -5.87 -2.61
CA ALA A 80 27.53 -6.03 -1.16
C ALA A 80 26.26 -6.84 -0.84
N PRO A 81 26.35 -7.93 -0.04
CA PRO A 81 25.16 -8.65 0.40
C PRO A 81 24.33 -7.74 1.31
N ILE A 82 23.02 -7.86 1.17
CA ILE A 82 22.00 -7.17 1.98
C ILE A 82 21.88 -7.87 3.33
#